data_AF-A0A938W1H3-F1
#
_entry.id   AF-A0A938W1H3-F1
#
_cell.length_a   1.000
_cell.length_b   1.000
_cell.length_c   1.000
_cell.angle_alpha   90.00
_cell.angle_beta   90.00
_cell.angle_gamma   90.00
#
_symmetry.space_group_name_H-M   'P 1'
#
loop_
_entity.id
_entity.type
_entity.pdbx_description
1 polymer ?
#
loop_
_entity_poly.entity_id
_entity_poly.type
_entity_poly.pdbx_seq_one_letter_code
_entity_poly.pdbx_strand_id
1 'polypeptide(L)'
;MTDQSSSQPDWRVYVTDPAELIERHHILLIGSIRAEWVAGIAGLTEDNLTIVLTQPRLQYVRSKTDGRIRFLDVARRAVLDPDEVHGDRHPDNAIFYKRLGPRGYLKVVVWLQREKSDRQHSIGDFYLRDADRVERARERWLIWCKEQ
;
A
#
# COMPACT_ATOMS: atom_id res chain seq x y z
N MET A 1 10.38 -7.89 -32.64
CA MET A 1 9.30 -8.05 -31.64
C MET A 1 9.65 -7.10 -30.52
N THR A 2 9.03 -5.92 -30.49
CA THR A 2 9.36 -4.86 -29.54
C THR A 2 8.06 -4.42 -28.89
N ASP A 3 8.09 -4.51 -27.57
CA ASP A 3 7.18 -4.02 -26.54
C ASP A 3 6.03 -3.12 -26.98
N GLN A 4 4.81 -3.55 -26.65
CA GLN A 4 3.67 -2.66 -26.52
C GLN A 4 3.86 -1.81 -25.27
N SER A 5 4.51 -0.67 -25.45
CA SER A 5 4.46 0.46 -24.52
C SER A 5 2.99 0.84 -24.33
N SER A 6 2.38 0.37 -23.24
CA SER A 6 1.11 0.88 -22.75
C SER A 6 1.32 2.35 -22.38
N SER A 7 1.01 3.25 -23.31
CA SER A 7 1.04 4.69 -23.12
C SER A 7 0.17 5.05 -21.92
N GLN A 8 0.82 5.40 -20.82
CA GLN A 8 0.16 5.96 -19.64
C GLN A 8 -0.61 7.22 -20.07
N PRO A 9 -1.79 7.49 -19.48
CA PRO A 9 -2.55 8.68 -19.83
C PRO A 9 -1.72 9.94 -19.57
N ASP A 10 -1.65 10.79 -20.60
CA ASP A 10 -0.76 11.96 -20.82
C ASP A 10 -0.78 13.06 -19.72
N TRP A 11 -1.62 12.92 -18.70
CA TRP A 11 -1.78 13.91 -17.63
C TRP A 11 -1.13 13.52 -16.31
N ARG A 12 -0.65 12.28 -16.16
CA ARG A 12 -0.06 11.82 -14.90
C ARG A 12 1.41 12.16 -14.82
N VAL A 13 1.81 12.78 -13.71
CA VAL A 13 3.21 13.12 -13.44
C VAL A 13 3.69 12.27 -12.27
N TYR A 14 4.66 11.40 -12.54
CA TYR A 14 5.27 10.57 -11.52
C TYR A 14 6.41 11.32 -10.83
N VAL A 15 6.36 11.34 -9.50
CA VAL A 15 7.36 11.97 -8.64
C VAL A 15 7.95 10.93 -7.69
N THR A 16 9.14 11.20 -7.17
CA THR A 16 9.84 10.32 -6.21
C THR A 16 9.99 10.95 -4.83
N ASP A 17 9.84 12.28 -4.73
CA ASP A 17 9.85 13.01 -3.46
C ASP A 17 8.40 13.34 -3.02
N PRO A 18 7.97 12.98 -1.80
CA PRO A 18 6.70 13.43 -1.24
C PRO A 18 6.50 14.95 -1.25
N ALA A 19 7.58 15.74 -1.19
CA ALA A 19 7.53 17.20 -1.27
C ALA A 19 7.07 17.70 -2.64
N GLU A 20 7.31 16.92 -3.70
CA GLU A 20 6.88 17.22 -5.06
C GLU A 20 5.43 16.79 -5.31
N LEU A 21 4.77 16.10 -4.37
CA LEU A 21 3.37 15.66 -4.50
C LEU A 21 2.38 16.80 -4.19
N ILE A 22 2.39 17.83 -5.03
CA ILE A 22 1.64 19.09 -4.83
C ILE A 22 0.36 19.21 -5.66
N GLU A 23 0.38 18.75 -6.92
CA GLU A 23 -0.77 18.85 -7.82
C GLU A 23 -1.63 17.58 -7.83
N ARG A 24 -2.92 17.72 -8.15
CA ARG A 24 -3.89 16.60 -8.15
C ARG A 24 -3.46 15.42 -9.03
N HIS A 25 -2.73 15.69 -10.10
CA HIS A 25 -2.28 14.69 -11.06
C HIS A 25 -0.88 14.12 -10.77
N HIS A 26 -0.22 14.63 -9.72
CA HIS A 26 1.05 14.07 -9.27
C HIS A 26 0.80 12.73 -8.55
N ILE A 27 1.68 11.78 -8.82
CA ILE A 27 1.65 10.42 -8.28
C ILE A 27 3.04 10.12 -7.72
N LEU A 28 3.11 9.91 -6.40
CA LEU A 28 4.34 9.47 -5.77
C LEU A 28 4.54 7.97 -6.01
N LEU A 29 5.61 7.61 -6.69
CA LEU A 29 6.08 6.23 -6.79
C LEU A 29 6.65 5.79 -5.44
N ILE A 30 6.08 4.73 -4.85
CA ILE A 30 6.60 4.18 -3.60
C ILE A 30 7.59 3.05 -3.90
N GLY A 31 7.20 2.14 -4.78
CA GLY A 31 7.99 0.98 -5.17
C GLY A 31 7.10 -0.16 -5.63
N SER A 32 7.56 -1.39 -5.51
CA SER A 32 6.80 -2.58 -5.92
C SER A 32 6.64 -3.56 -4.76
N ILE A 33 5.45 -4.16 -4.66
CA ILE A 33 5.18 -5.26 -3.75
C ILE A 33 5.90 -6.51 -4.26
N ARG A 34 6.35 -7.37 -3.36
CA ARG A 34 6.82 -8.70 -3.73
C ARG A 34 5.62 -9.61 -4.01
N ALA A 35 5.66 -10.36 -5.11
CA ALA A 35 4.53 -11.19 -5.57
C ALA A 35 4.06 -12.18 -4.49
N GLU A 36 4.99 -12.80 -3.77
CA GLU A 36 4.70 -13.77 -2.72
C GLU A 36 3.89 -13.20 -1.55
N TRP A 37 3.95 -11.90 -1.29
CA TRP A 37 3.20 -11.26 -0.21
C TRP A 37 1.70 -11.17 -0.50
N VAL A 38 1.35 -11.22 -1.78
CA VAL A 38 0.01 -10.99 -2.29
C VAL A 38 -0.51 -12.17 -3.11
N ALA A 39 0.27 -13.24 -3.26
CA ALA A 39 -0.11 -14.46 -3.97
C ALA A 39 -1.38 -15.12 -3.41
N GLY A 40 -1.67 -14.94 -2.12
CA GLY A 40 -2.91 -15.42 -1.50
C GLY A 40 -4.16 -14.57 -1.82
N ILE A 41 -4.03 -13.50 -2.60
CA ILE A 41 -5.13 -12.59 -2.94
C ILE A 41 -5.65 -12.95 -4.33
N ALA A 42 -6.83 -13.58 -4.35
CA ALA A 42 -7.46 -14.04 -5.58
C ALA A 42 -7.61 -12.91 -6.61
N GLY A 43 -7.09 -13.17 -7.82
CA GLY A 43 -7.23 -12.27 -8.97
C GLY A 43 -6.17 -11.17 -9.06
N LEU A 44 -5.12 -11.17 -8.23
CA LEU A 44 -3.99 -10.28 -8.45
C LEU A 44 -3.02 -10.88 -9.49
N THR A 45 -2.75 -10.17 -10.57
CA THR A 45 -1.78 -10.57 -11.58
C THR A 45 -0.38 -10.02 -11.26
N GLU A 46 0.67 -10.79 -11.56
CA GLU A 46 2.08 -10.41 -11.26
C GLU A 46 2.58 -9.20 -12.06
N ASP A 47 1.83 -8.77 -13.07
CA ASP A 47 2.21 -7.72 -14.02
C ASP A 47 1.85 -6.30 -13.54
N ASN A 48 1.32 -6.11 -12.33
CA ASN A 48 0.97 -4.80 -11.78
C ASN A 48 1.31 -4.61 -10.29
N LEU A 49 2.54 -4.92 -9.87
CA LEU A 49 2.94 -4.87 -8.45
C LEU A 49 3.34 -3.46 -7.93
N THR A 50 3.29 -2.41 -8.76
CA THR A 50 3.69 -1.06 -8.36
C THR A 50 2.68 -0.44 -7.39
N ILE A 51 3.17 0.03 -6.23
CA ILE A 51 2.41 0.86 -5.29
C ILE A 51 2.72 2.33 -5.50
N VAL A 52 1.67 3.13 -5.43
CA VAL A 52 1.73 4.59 -5.46
C VAL A 52 1.01 5.26 -4.29
N LEU A 53 1.25 6.57 -4.12
CA LEU A 53 0.41 7.46 -3.33
C LEU A 53 0.01 8.66 -4.20
N THR A 54 -1.28 8.92 -4.32
CA THR A 54 -1.78 10.05 -5.11
C THR A 54 -1.89 11.31 -4.25
N GLN A 55 -1.76 12.49 -4.87
CA GLN A 55 -1.89 13.76 -4.16
C GLN A 55 -3.24 13.91 -3.43
N PRO A 56 -4.40 13.56 -4.03
CA PRO A 56 -5.68 13.63 -3.31
C PRO A 56 -5.68 12.78 -2.04
N ARG A 57 -4.97 11.65 -2.07
CA ARG A 57 -4.88 10.78 -0.91
C ARG A 57 -3.94 11.31 0.16
N LEU A 58 -2.81 11.90 -0.24
CA LEU A 58 -1.95 12.63 0.69
C LEU A 58 -2.71 13.76 1.38
N GLN A 59 -3.53 14.53 0.64
CA GLN A 59 -4.37 15.58 1.23
C GLN A 59 -5.41 15.02 2.20
N TYR A 60 -6.05 13.90 1.87
CA TYR A 60 -6.94 13.21 2.80
C TYR A 60 -6.24 12.79 4.09
N VAL A 61 -4.99 12.30 4.01
CA VAL A 61 -4.20 11.92 5.19
C VAL A 61 -3.84 13.16 6.02
N ARG A 62 -3.44 14.27 5.37
CA ARG A 62 -3.11 15.54 6.01
C ARG A 62 -4.30 16.19 6.73
N SER A 63 -5.51 16.02 6.21
CA SER A 63 -6.72 16.61 6.80
C SER A 63 -7.19 15.91 8.08
N LYS A 64 -6.61 14.76 8.43
CA LYS A 64 -6.95 14.04 9.66
C LYS A 64 -6.27 14.67 10.86
N THR A 65 -7.07 14.95 11.89
CA THR A 65 -6.64 15.58 13.14
C THR A 65 -5.88 14.64 14.06
N ASP A 66 -5.83 13.34 13.74
CA ASP A 66 -5.16 12.31 14.56
C ASP A 66 -3.63 12.26 14.36
N GLY A 67 -3.06 13.17 13.57
CA GLY A 67 -1.62 13.27 13.38
C GLY A 67 -1.02 12.12 12.59
N ARG A 68 -1.83 11.31 11.90
CA ARG A 68 -1.34 10.15 11.13
C ARG A 68 -0.27 10.49 10.11
N ILE A 69 -0.23 11.71 9.57
CA ILE A 69 0.78 12.16 8.62
C ILE A 69 2.23 11.95 9.11
N ARG A 70 2.46 11.96 10.42
CA ARG A 70 3.76 11.70 11.04
C ARG A 70 4.28 10.27 10.78
N PHE A 71 3.39 9.35 10.42
CA PHE A 71 3.71 7.96 10.10
C PHE A 71 3.84 7.71 8.60
N LEU A 72 3.79 8.74 7.73
CA LEU A 72 3.83 8.55 6.28
C LEU A 72 5.06 7.76 5.82
N ASP A 73 6.25 8.11 6.30
CA ASP A 73 7.47 7.39 5.93
C ASP A 73 7.48 5.95 6.45
N VAL A 74 6.89 5.71 7.61
CA VAL A 74 6.73 4.36 8.14
C VAL A 74 5.72 3.58 7.32
N ALA A 75 4.65 4.21 6.83
CA ALA A 75 3.66 3.58 5.95
C ALA A 75 4.27 3.18 4.61
N ARG A 76 5.10 4.06 4.02
CA ARG A 76 5.87 3.77 2.80
C ARG A 76 6.79 2.57 3.00
N ARG A 77 7.50 2.49 4.13
CA ARG A 77 8.33 1.32 4.46
C ARG A 77 7.50 0.08 4.72
N ALA A 78 6.37 0.19 5.39
CA ALA A 78 5.50 -0.94 5.73
C ALA A 78 4.99 -1.68 4.49
N VAL A 79 4.78 -0.99 3.37
CA VAL A 79 4.35 -1.65 2.12
C VAL A 79 5.51 -2.23 1.30
N LEU A 80 6.75 -1.81 1.57
CA LEU A 80 7.96 -2.30 0.91
C LEU A 80 8.75 -3.32 1.74
N ASP A 81 8.49 -3.36 3.04
CA ASP A 81 9.10 -4.25 4.02
C ASP A 81 8.14 -4.51 5.19
N PRO A 82 6.97 -5.12 4.95
CA PRO A 82 6.04 -5.51 6.01
C PRO A 82 6.67 -6.58 6.90
N ASP A 83 6.16 -6.66 8.12
CA ASP A 83 6.37 -7.84 8.97
C ASP A 83 5.26 -8.86 8.71
N GLU A 84 4.07 -8.41 8.32
CA GLU A 84 2.94 -9.28 7.95
C GLU A 84 2.07 -8.64 6.86
N VAL A 85 1.48 -9.49 6.01
CA VAL A 85 0.47 -9.10 5.03
C VAL A 85 -0.78 -9.95 5.23
N HIS A 86 -1.91 -9.27 5.41
CA HIS A 86 -3.20 -9.89 5.62
C HIS A 86 -4.15 -9.50 4.49
N GLY A 87 -5.12 -10.36 4.21
CA GLY A 87 -6.29 -10.00 3.41
C GLY A 87 -7.22 -9.06 4.19
N ASP A 88 -8.22 -8.53 3.50
CA ASP A 88 -9.28 -7.75 4.10
C ASP A 88 -10.65 -8.33 3.70
N ARG A 89 -11.71 -7.88 4.37
CA ARG A 89 -13.07 -8.23 3.98
C ARG A 89 -13.41 -7.72 2.59
N HIS A 90 -12.86 -6.56 2.22
CA HIS A 90 -12.96 -6.08 0.85
C HIS A 90 -11.89 -6.79 0.03
N PRO A 91 -12.27 -7.50 -1.04
CA PRO A 91 -11.37 -8.46 -1.65
C PRO A 91 -10.34 -7.78 -2.59
N ASP A 92 -10.43 -6.46 -2.76
CA ASP A 92 -9.42 -5.61 -3.44
C ASP A 92 -8.51 -4.88 -2.44
N ASN A 93 -8.59 -5.20 -1.15
CA ASN A 93 -7.74 -4.59 -0.15
C ASN A 93 -6.75 -5.63 0.40
N ALA A 94 -5.51 -5.21 0.54
CA ALA A 94 -4.51 -5.87 1.37
C ALA A 94 -4.16 -4.99 2.56
N ILE A 95 -3.76 -5.63 3.65
CA ILE A 95 -3.32 -4.95 4.85
C ILE A 95 -1.87 -5.32 5.11
N PHE A 96 -1.00 -4.32 5.04
CA PHE A 96 0.42 -4.43 5.35
C PHE A 96 0.64 -3.94 6.77
N TYR A 97 1.22 -4.79 7.61
CA TYR A 97 1.55 -4.45 8.98
C TYR A 97 3.05 -4.29 9.15
N LYS A 98 3.44 -3.19 9.82
CA LYS A 98 4.80 -3.00 10.33
C LYS A 98 4.76 -2.88 11.85
N ARG A 99 5.49 -3.73 12.55
CA ARG A 99 5.64 -3.67 13.99
C ARG A 99 6.46 -2.43 14.37
N LEU A 100 5.92 -1.64 15.30
CA LEU A 100 6.59 -0.45 15.85
C LEU A 100 7.18 -0.69 17.23
N GLY A 101 6.87 -1.85 17.82
CA GLY A 101 7.33 -2.26 19.14
C GLY A 101 6.51 -3.45 19.66
N PRO A 102 6.61 -3.79 20.96
CA PRO A 102 5.96 -4.98 21.51
C PRO A 102 4.42 -4.96 21.41
N ARG A 103 3.80 -3.77 21.46
CA ARG A 103 2.34 -3.63 21.58
C ARG A 103 1.66 -2.97 20.39
N GLY A 104 2.41 -2.48 19.41
CA GLY A 104 1.89 -1.61 18.37
C GLY A 104 2.38 -1.98 16.99
N TYR A 105 1.46 -1.93 16.04
CA TYR A 105 1.72 -2.00 14.61
C TYR A 105 1.25 -0.73 13.95
N LEU A 106 1.92 -0.36 12.86
CA LEU A 106 1.29 0.44 11.83
C LEU A 106 0.52 -0.49 10.90
N LYS A 107 -0.79 -0.28 10.80
CA LYS A 107 -1.64 -0.89 9.79
C LYS A 107 -1.63 0.00 8.56
N VAL A 108 -1.33 -0.55 7.39
CA VAL A 108 -1.46 0.14 6.10
C VAL A 108 -2.42 -0.63 5.21
N VAL A 109 -3.52 0.01 4.81
CA VAL A 109 -4.49 -0.52 3.85
C VAL A 109 -4.03 -0.14 2.46
N VAL A 110 -3.80 -1.13 1.61
CA VAL A 110 -3.43 -0.97 0.21
C VAL A 110 -4.62 -1.40 -0.64
N TRP A 111 -5.05 -0.53 -1.54
CA TRP A 111 -6.02 -0.85 -2.58
C TRP A 111 -5.28 -1.49 -3.75
N LEU A 112 -5.57 -2.77 -3.98
CA LEU A 112 -4.99 -3.56 -5.03
C LEU A 112 -5.80 -3.43 -6.32
N GLN A 113 -5.12 -3.63 -7.44
CA GLN A 113 -5.69 -3.58 -8.79
C GLN A 113 -5.52 -4.97 -9.38
N ARG A 114 -6.62 -5.69 -9.50
CA ARG A 114 -6.62 -7.09 -9.94
C ARG A 114 -6.15 -7.26 -11.38
N GLU A 115 -6.57 -6.33 -12.22
CA GLU A 115 -6.30 -6.37 -13.64
C GLU A 115 -5.31 -5.25 -14.02
N LYS A 116 -4.45 -5.56 -14.98
CA LYS A 116 -3.60 -4.55 -15.61
C LYS A 116 -4.50 -3.51 -16.30
N SER A 117 -4.55 -2.34 -15.69
CA SER A 117 -5.29 -1.18 -16.18
C SER A 117 -4.43 0.06 -16.02
N ASP A 118 -4.97 1.23 -16.33
CA ASP A 118 -4.35 2.48 -15.95
C ASP A 118 -4.31 2.67 -14.42
N ARG A 119 -5.01 1.86 -13.63
CA ARG A 119 -4.99 1.97 -12.17
C ARG A 119 -3.80 1.20 -11.59
N GLN A 120 -3.20 1.79 -10.56
CA GLN A 120 -2.08 1.21 -9.81
C GLN A 120 -2.51 0.84 -8.39
N HIS A 121 -1.79 -0.07 -7.76
CA HIS A 121 -1.98 -0.30 -6.34
C HIS A 121 -1.69 0.99 -5.59
N SER A 122 -2.47 1.31 -4.55
CA SER A 122 -2.28 2.57 -3.84
C SER A 122 -2.45 2.42 -2.34
N ILE A 123 -1.67 3.18 -1.59
CA ILE A 123 -1.91 3.33 -0.16
C ILE A 123 -3.27 4.02 0.02
N GLY A 124 -4.24 3.25 0.48
CA GLY A 124 -5.52 3.73 0.96
C GLY A 124 -5.28 4.42 2.29
N ASP A 125 -5.31 3.72 3.41
CA ASP A 125 -5.20 4.37 4.73
C ASP A 125 -4.06 3.80 5.56
N PHE A 126 -3.65 4.51 6.60
CA PHE A 126 -2.75 3.94 7.60
C PHE A 126 -2.97 4.56 8.98
N TYR A 127 -2.85 3.72 10.00
CA TYR A 127 -3.07 4.10 11.40
C TYR A 127 -2.49 3.05 12.35
N LEU A 128 -2.30 3.46 13.61
CA LEU A 128 -1.82 2.57 14.66
C LEU A 128 -2.84 1.49 14.99
N ARG A 129 -2.33 0.29 15.30
CA ARG A 129 -3.14 -0.86 15.68
C ARG A 129 -2.48 -1.62 16.82
N ASP A 130 -3.28 -2.02 17.79
CA ASP A 130 -2.82 -2.83 18.92
C ASP A 130 -2.46 -4.24 18.45
N ALA A 131 -1.43 -4.82 19.08
CA ALA A 131 -0.95 -6.17 18.78
C ALA A 131 -2.05 -7.23 18.86
N ASP A 132 -2.84 -7.22 19.93
CA ASP A 132 -3.94 -8.18 20.13
C ASP A 132 -4.96 -8.18 18.97
N ARG A 133 -5.16 -7.01 18.32
CA ARG A 133 -6.07 -6.91 17.17
C ARG A 133 -5.46 -7.51 15.91
N VAL A 134 -4.15 -7.41 15.74
CA VAL A 134 -3.42 -8.02 14.61
C VAL A 134 -3.36 -9.53 14.80
N GLU A 135 -3.04 -9.99 16.01
CA GLU A 135 -2.99 -11.40 16.39
C GLU A 135 -4.31 -12.13 16.12
N ARG A 136 -5.43 -11.56 16.58
CA ARG A 136 -6.77 -12.12 16.26
C ARG A 136 -7.10 -12.14 14.77
N ALA A 137 -6.51 -11.24 13.98
CA ALA A 137 -6.73 -11.21 12.53
C ALA A 137 -5.91 -12.28 11.81
N ARG A 138 -4.75 -12.69 12.35
CA ARG A 138 -3.85 -13.66 11.71
C ARG A 138 -4.54 -14.98 11.40
N GLU A 139 -5.29 -15.53 12.35
CA GLU A 139 -5.95 -16.84 12.20
C GLU A 139 -6.85 -16.92 10.97
N ARG A 140 -7.42 -15.78 10.54
CA ARG A 140 -8.41 -15.73 9.48
C ARG A 140 -7.89 -15.11 8.18
N TRP A 141 -6.97 -14.17 8.28
CA TRP A 141 -6.63 -13.29 7.16
C TRP A 141 -5.15 -13.26 6.83
N LEU A 142 -4.28 -13.98 7.56
CA LEU A 142 -2.87 -13.99 7.26
C LEU A 142 -2.62 -14.58 5.86
N ILE A 143 -1.90 -13.82 5.04
CA ILE A 143 -1.42 -14.29 3.72
C ILE A 143 0.07 -14.59 3.81
N TRP A 144 0.82 -13.65 4.40
CA TRP A 144 2.27 -13.76 4.51
C TRP A 144 2.75 -13.17 5.84
N CYS A 145 3.80 -13.77 6.40
CA CYS A 145 4.50 -13.29 7.59
C CYS A 145 5.99 -13.37 7.33
N LYS A 146 6.75 -12.35 7.76
CA LYS A 146 8.20 -12.41 7.79
C LYS A 146 8.63 -13.46 8.81
N GLU A 147 9.45 -14.41 8.38
CA GLU A 147 10.10 -15.36 9.28
C GLU A 147 11.02 -14.59 10.24
N GLN A 148 10.92 -14.89 11.54
CA GLN A 148 11.74 -14.25 12.59
C GLN A 148 13.14 -14.86 12.67
#